data_AF-A0A366WLQ2-F1
#
_entry.id   AF-A0A366WLQ2-F1
#
_cell.length_a   1.000
_cell.length_b   1.000
_cell.length_c   1.000
_cell.angle_alpha   90.00
_cell.angle_beta   90.00
_cell.angle_gamma   90.00
#
_symmetry.space_group_name_H-M   'P 1'
#
loop_
_entity.id
_entity.type
_entity.pdbx_description
1 polymer ?
#
loop_
_entity_poly.entity_id
_entity_poly.type
_entity_poly.pdbx_seq_one_letter_code
_entity_poly.pdbx_strand_id
1 'polypeptide(L)'
;MSTQDSYTALVCSLPRSERLFVDRLPPLSRLRLNKRLRALSPEDAKVLHLLEHVLSWQEYDIEITEAQAVDRAKQALPLIPHSTLRRLFLDRMELRSAVAALRLRHRGEPAPIAPFGFGRWTRHIPAHWSEPTFGLDAPLPWLNEARHLLEQNDPLGLERHLLDTSHRQLKRYGARHHFDFEAVAIYVLTWNIFDRWAHSNAEAAAERFEVLAQQAMAAFGDINLEGTHP
;
A
#
# COMPACT_ATOMS: atom_id res chain seq x y z
N MET A 1 -2.77 -35.83 2.22
CA MET A 1 -1.59 -34.93 2.21
C MET A 1 -1.58 -34.20 3.53
N SER A 2 -0.44 -34.09 4.20
CA SER A 2 -0.33 -33.25 5.39
C SER A 2 -0.58 -31.79 5.01
N THR A 3 -1.15 -30.99 5.91
CA THR A 3 -1.30 -29.53 5.73
C THR A 3 0.05 -28.90 5.34
N GLN A 4 1.15 -29.41 5.89
CA GLN A 4 2.51 -28.98 5.58
C GLN A 4 2.94 -29.26 4.13
N ASP A 5 2.55 -30.42 3.57
CA ASP A 5 2.88 -30.80 2.20
C ASP A 5 2.13 -29.91 1.19
N SER A 6 0.88 -29.57 1.50
CA SER A 6 0.06 -28.65 0.69
C SER A 6 0.66 -27.25 0.64
N TYR A 7 1.11 -26.70 1.78
CA TYR A 7 1.77 -25.40 1.82
C TYR A 7 3.14 -25.39 1.14
N THR A 8 3.91 -26.47 1.29
CA THR A 8 5.18 -26.64 0.59
C THR A 8 4.96 -26.64 -0.93
N ALA A 9 4.02 -27.44 -1.43
CA ALA A 9 3.69 -27.48 -2.86
C ALA A 9 3.17 -26.13 -3.37
N LEU A 10 2.33 -25.46 -2.58
CA LEU A 10 1.80 -24.15 -2.92
C LEU A 10 2.92 -23.11 -3.05
N VAL A 11 3.78 -22.95 -2.05
CA VAL A 11 4.89 -21.99 -2.09
C VAL A 11 5.83 -22.29 -3.25
N CYS A 12 6.19 -23.55 -3.48
CA CYS A 12 7.03 -23.95 -4.61
C CYS A 12 6.38 -23.68 -5.98
N SER A 13 5.05 -23.59 -6.06
CA SER A 13 4.31 -23.26 -7.29
C SER A 13 4.26 -21.76 -7.59
N LEU A 14 4.63 -20.91 -6.61
CA LEU A 14 4.66 -19.46 -6.74
C LEU A 14 6.02 -19.02 -7.30
N PRO A 15 6.05 -18.11 -8.30
CA PRO A 15 7.30 -17.55 -8.78
C PRO A 15 8.10 -16.93 -7.64
N ARG A 16 9.43 -17.12 -7.66
CA ARG A 16 10.28 -16.49 -6.66
C ARG A 16 10.09 -14.98 -6.66
N SER A 17 9.99 -14.43 -5.46
CA SER A 17 9.87 -12.99 -5.26
C SER A 17 11.05 -12.22 -5.87
N GLU A 18 12.22 -12.87 -6.03
CA GLU A 18 13.43 -12.34 -6.65
C GLU A 18 13.23 -11.76 -8.05
N ARG A 19 12.29 -12.31 -8.84
CA ARG A 19 11.92 -11.75 -10.16
C ARG A 19 10.87 -10.62 -10.07
N LEU A 20 10.17 -10.47 -8.95
CA LEU A 20 9.26 -9.33 -8.71
C LEU A 20 10.02 -7.99 -8.68
N PHE A 21 11.28 -8.03 -8.24
CA PHE A 21 12.04 -6.81 -7.92
C PHE A 21 12.61 -6.09 -9.13
N VAL A 22 12.82 -6.78 -10.26
CA VAL A 22 13.52 -6.21 -11.43
C VAL A 22 12.57 -5.36 -12.27
N ASP A 23 11.37 -5.87 -12.57
CA ASP A 23 10.46 -5.21 -13.51
C ASP A 23 9.31 -4.43 -12.83
N ARG A 24 9.23 -4.45 -11.48
CA ARG A 24 8.13 -3.88 -10.67
C ARG A 24 6.73 -4.28 -11.16
N LEU A 25 6.62 -5.42 -11.83
CA LEU A 25 5.40 -5.98 -12.39
C LEU A 25 5.05 -7.29 -11.67
N PRO A 26 3.76 -7.57 -11.43
CA PRO A 26 3.35 -8.88 -10.92
C PRO A 26 3.66 -10.00 -11.95
N PRO A 27 4.24 -11.13 -11.53
CA PRO A 27 4.75 -12.19 -12.41
C PRO A 27 3.65 -13.17 -12.83
N LEU A 28 2.49 -13.05 -12.19
CA LEU A 28 1.29 -13.81 -12.45
C LEU A 28 0.15 -12.81 -12.53
N SER A 29 -0.77 -13.02 -13.47
CA SER A 29 -2.06 -12.35 -13.42
C SER A 29 -2.83 -12.76 -12.15
N ARG A 30 -3.70 -11.89 -11.66
CA ARG A 30 -4.57 -12.17 -10.50
C ARG A 30 -5.33 -13.49 -10.66
N LEU A 31 -5.82 -13.78 -11.86
CA LEU A 31 -6.50 -15.05 -12.17
C LEU A 31 -5.61 -16.28 -11.93
N ARG A 32 -4.34 -16.23 -12.35
CA ARG A 32 -3.38 -17.33 -12.17
C ARG A 32 -2.97 -17.48 -10.70
N LEU A 33 -2.91 -16.39 -9.95
CA LEU A 33 -2.68 -16.42 -8.51
C LEU A 33 -3.87 -17.08 -7.80
N ASN A 34 -5.09 -16.62 -8.06
CA ASN A 34 -6.31 -17.17 -7.45
C ASN A 34 -6.49 -18.68 -7.73
N LYS A 35 -6.11 -19.15 -8.93
CA LYS A 35 -6.13 -20.59 -9.24
C LYS A 35 -5.23 -21.40 -8.29
N ARG A 36 -4.05 -20.89 -7.95
CA ARG A 36 -3.12 -21.56 -7.01
C ARG A 36 -3.62 -21.48 -5.57
N LEU A 37 -4.19 -20.34 -5.17
CA LEU A 37 -4.73 -20.13 -3.81
C LEU A 37 -5.93 -21.04 -3.47
N ARG A 38 -6.53 -21.74 -4.45
CA ARG A 38 -7.52 -22.79 -4.19
C ARG A 38 -6.97 -23.96 -3.35
N ALA A 39 -5.64 -24.08 -3.22
CA ALA A 39 -5.00 -25.07 -2.37
C ALA A 39 -5.01 -24.69 -0.87
N LEU A 40 -5.42 -23.47 -0.51
CA LEU A 40 -5.55 -23.04 0.89
C LEU A 40 -6.65 -23.81 1.61
N SER A 41 -6.50 -23.97 2.92
CA SER A 41 -7.61 -24.38 3.78
C SER A 41 -8.73 -23.32 3.73
N PRO A 42 -10.00 -23.70 3.96
CA PRO A 42 -11.10 -22.74 4.04
C PRO A 42 -10.86 -21.66 5.10
N GLU A 43 -10.24 -22.00 6.23
CA GLU A 43 -9.91 -21.10 7.33
C GLU A 43 -8.86 -20.07 6.90
N ASP A 44 -7.77 -20.54 6.28
CA ASP A 44 -6.67 -19.69 5.83
C ASP A 44 -7.09 -18.82 4.64
N ALA A 45 -7.94 -19.33 3.75
CA ALA A 45 -8.53 -18.54 2.67
C ALA A 45 -9.38 -17.37 3.21
N LYS A 46 -10.15 -17.57 4.29
CA LYS A 46 -10.91 -16.50 4.96
C LYS A 46 -9.99 -15.45 5.56
N VAL A 47 -8.91 -15.87 6.23
CA VAL A 47 -7.93 -14.94 6.81
C VAL A 47 -7.23 -14.14 5.72
N LEU A 48 -6.83 -14.79 4.63
CA LEU A 48 -6.20 -14.10 3.49
C LEU A 48 -7.16 -13.07 2.87
N HIS A 49 -8.41 -13.46 2.61
CA HIS A 49 -9.41 -12.56 2.07
C HIS A 49 -9.66 -11.35 2.99
N LEU A 50 -9.74 -11.58 4.30
CA LEU A 50 -9.86 -10.51 5.30
C LEU A 50 -8.67 -9.54 5.22
N LEU A 51 -7.44 -10.06 5.18
CA LEU A 51 -6.24 -9.25 5.06
C LEU A 51 -6.23 -8.45 3.75
N GLU A 52 -6.52 -9.09 2.62
CA GLU A 52 -6.56 -8.41 1.33
C GLU A 52 -7.61 -7.29 1.32
N HIS A 53 -8.81 -7.56 1.82
CA HIS A 53 -9.90 -6.58 1.83
C HIS A 53 -9.57 -5.37 2.72
N VAL A 54 -9.11 -5.61 3.96
CA VAL A 54 -8.83 -4.50 4.89
C VAL A 54 -7.55 -3.75 4.52
N LEU A 55 -6.56 -4.43 3.91
CA LEU A 55 -5.29 -3.82 3.50
C LEU A 55 -5.31 -3.22 2.08
N SER A 56 -6.30 -3.58 1.26
CA SER A 56 -6.73 -2.86 0.06
C SER A 56 -7.28 -1.50 0.52
N TRP A 57 -6.77 -0.39 -0.03
CA TRP A 57 -7.31 0.95 0.26
C TRP A 57 -7.87 1.63 -1.00
N GLN A 58 -7.64 1.03 -2.17
CA GLN A 58 -8.16 1.52 -3.45
C GLN A 58 -9.66 1.19 -3.62
N GLU A 59 -10.18 0.18 -2.92
CA GLU A 59 -11.60 -0.21 -2.96
C GLU A 59 -12.48 0.54 -1.96
N TYR A 60 -11.90 1.46 -1.16
CA TYR A 60 -12.68 2.26 -0.23
C TYR A 60 -13.01 3.60 -0.88
N ASP A 61 -14.19 3.57 -1.49
CA ASP A 61 -14.99 4.68 -1.98
C ASP A 61 -14.79 5.97 -1.18
N ILE A 62 -14.93 7.09 -1.89
CA ILE A 62 -14.88 8.48 -1.38
C ILE A 62 -15.85 8.70 -0.19
N GLU A 63 -16.81 7.78 0.02
CA GLU A 63 -17.84 7.81 1.05
C GLU A 63 -17.46 7.22 2.42
N ILE A 64 -16.32 6.52 2.56
CA ILE A 64 -15.97 5.90 3.85
C ILE A 64 -15.19 6.88 4.73
N THR A 65 -15.77 7.15 5.90
CA THR A 65 -15.12 8.02 6.89
C THR A 65 -13.93 7.32 7.57
N GLU A 66 -12.96 8.10 8.05
CA GLU A 66 -11.81 7.59 8.79
C GLU A 66 -12.22 6.73 10.00
N ALA A 67 -13.30 7.11 10.70
CA ALA A 67 -13.85 6.35 11.82
C ALA A 67 -14.35 4.95 11.40
N GLN A 68 -15.06 4.84 10.27
CA GLN A 68 -15.52 3.55 9.74
C GLN A 68 -14.36 2.65 9.33
N ALA A 69 -13.30 3.22 8.75
CA ALA A 69 -12.10 2.47 8.40
C ALA A 69 -11.39 1.91 9.65
N VAL A 70 -11.29 2.72 10.71
CA VAL A 70 -10.73 2.30 12.00
C VAL A 70 -11.56 1.20 12.65
N ASP A 71 -12.89 1.30 12.63
CA ASP A 71 -13.76 0.29 13.24
C ASP A 71 -13.74 -1.03 12.50
N ARG A 72 -13.70 -1.02 11.15
CA ARG A 72 -13.46 -2.24 10.36
C ARG A 72 -12.13 -2.90 10.73
N ALA A 73 -11.08 -2.11 10.92
CA ALA A 73 -9.79 -2.64 11.33
C ALA A 73 -9.83 -3.27 12.73
N LYS A 74 -10.56 -2.66 13.67
CA LYS A 74 -10.77 -3.22 15.03
C LYS A 74 -11.54 -4.53 14.99
N GLN A 75 -12.56 -4.63 14.14
CA GLN A 75 -13.35 -5.86 13.97
C GLN A 75 -12.56 -6.98 13.28
N ALA A 76 -11.65 -6.64 12.36
CA ALA A 76 -10.82 -7.60 11.66
C ALA A 76 -9.73 -8.21 12.54
N LEU A 77 -9.12 -7.42 13.43
CA LEU A 77 -7.98 -7.86 14.26
C LEU A 77 -8.20 -9.18 15.03
N PRO A 78 -9.30 -9.39 15.77
CA PRO A 78 -9.52 -10.64 16.52
C PRO A 78 -9.71 -11.86 15.61
N LEU A 79 -10.06 -11.66 14.35
CA LEU A 79 -10.30 -12.72 13.37
C LEU A 79 -9.01 -13.24 12.71
N ILE A 80 -7.85 -12.64 13.01
CA ILE A 80 -6.55 -13.05 12.49
C ILE A 80 -5.87 -13.92 13.56
N PRO A 81 -5.92 -15.26 13.48
CA PRO A 81 -5.37 -16.15 14.50
C PRO A 81 -3.84 -16.15 14.51
N HIS A 82 -3.22 -15.93 13.35
CA HIS A 82 -1.79 -15.99 13.12
C HIS A 82 -1.08 -14.76 13.67
N SER A 83 -0.18 -14.95 14.65
CA SER A 83 0.48 -13.86 15.38
C SER A 83 1.34 -12.96 14.49
N THR A 84 2.05 -13.54 13.52
CA THR A 84 2.82 -12.78 12.52
C THR A 84 1.91 -11.91 11.66
N LEU A 85 0.84 -12.48 11.10
CA LEU A 85 -0.09 -11.72 10.25
C LEU A 85 -0.84 -10.65 11.03
N ARG A 86 -1.16 -10.92 12.30
CA ARG A 86 -1.73 -9.93 13.21
C ARG A 86 -0.76 -8.77 13.41
N ARG A 87 0.53 -9.03 13.65
CA ARG A 87 1.54 -7.98 13.82
C ARG A 87 1.76 -7.17 12.54
N LEU A 88 1.81 -7.84 11.39
CA LEU A 88 1.89 -7.21 10.08
C LEU A 88 0.68 -6.28 9.85
N PHE A 89 -0.53 -6.77 10.15
CA PHE A 89 -1.75 -5.98 10.07
C PHE A 89 -1.69 -4.72 10.95
N LEU A 90 -1.25 -4.87 12.20
CA LEU A 90 -1.07 -3.75 13.13
C LEU A 90 -0.09 -2.70 12.59
N ASP A 91 1.10 -3.12 12.17
CA ASP A 91 2.11 -2.23 11.59
C ASP A 91 1.56 -1.47 10.36
N ARG A 92 0.73 -2.14 9.56
CA ARG A 92 0.10 -1.55 8.39
C ARG A 92 -0.93 -0.49 8.77
N MET A 93 -1.71 -0.71 9.83
CA MET A 93 -2.67 0.28 10.32
C MET A 93 -1.99 1.46 11.02
N GLU A 94 -0.87 1.22 11.71
CA GLU A 94 -0.04 2.28 12.28
C GLU A 94 0.53 3.20 11.19
N LEU A 95 1.03 2.62 10.10
CA LEU A 95 1.50 3.38 8.93
C LEU A 95 0.38 4.28 8.39
N ARG A 96 -0.83 3.75 8.21
CA ARG A 96 -1.99 4.53 7.74
C ARG A 96 -2.35 5.67 8.68
N SER A 97 -2.35 5.40 9.98
CA SER A 97 -2.68 6.41 11.00
C SER A 97 -1.67 7.55 10.99
N ALA A 98 -0.38 7.24 10.83
CA ALA A 98 0.66 8.25 10.74
C ALA A 98 0.56 9.07 9.43
N VAL A 99 0.21 8.45 8.30
CA VAL A 99 -0.06 9.18 7.04
C VAL A 99 -1.28 10.09 7.16
N ALA A 100 -2.36 9.63 7.79
CA ALA A 100 -3.54 10.46 8.01
C ALA A 100 -3.21 11.69 8.87
N ALA A 101 -2.42 11.51 9.93
CA ALA A 101 -1.91 12.61 10.74
C ALA A 101 -1.08 13.62 9.94
N LEU A 102 -0.16 13.14 9.10
CA LEU A 102 0.63 14.01 8.23
C LEU A 102 -0.26 14.82 7.28
N ARG A 103 -1.31 14.21 6.71
CA ARG A 103 -2.27 14.89 5.84
C ARG A 103 -3.08 15.94 6.59
N LEU A 104 -3.60 15.63 7.77
CA LEU A 104 -4.31 16.59 8.63
C LEU A 104 -3.42 17.80 8.92
N ARG A 105 -2.17 17.56 9.35
CA ARG A 105 -1.20 18.62 9.63
C ARG A 105 -0.87 19.45 8.40
N HIS A 106 -0.67 18.80 7.24
CA HIS A 106 -0.39 19.48 5.98
C HIS A 106 -1.55 20.40 5.54
N ARG A 107 -2.80 20.02 5.83
CA ARG A 107 -3.99 20.87 5.60
C ARG A 107 -4.17 21.99 6.64
N GLY A 108 -3.27 22.10 7.62
CA GLY A 108 -3.38 23.08 8.71
C GLY A 108 -4.47 22.76 9.73
N GLU A 109 -4.99 21.53 9.74
CA GLU A 109 -6.00 21.11 10.71
C GLU A 109 -5.37 20.91 12.10
N PRO A 110 -6.15 21.14 13.18
CA PRO A 110 -5.65 20.94 14.54
C PRO A 110 -5.39 19.46 14.83
N ALA A 111 -4.61 19.21 15.87
CA ALA A 111 -4.39 17.86 16.38
C ALA A 111 -5.74 17.19 16.72
N PRO A 112 -5.94 15.91 16.38
CA PRO A 112 -7.19 15.22 16.69
C PRO A 112 -7.35 15.04 18.21
N ILE A 113 -8.56 15.31 18.70
CA ILE A 113 -8.90 15.32 20.14
C ILE A 113 -9.14 13.89 20.70
N ALA A 114 -9.47 12.94 19.82
CA ALA A 114 -9.76 11.55 20.14
C ALA A 114 -8.80 10.59 19.40
N PRO A 115 -8.77 9.29 19.74
CA PRO A 115 -8.04 8.31 18.95
C PRO A 115 -8.56 8.30 17.51
N PHE A 116 -7.81 8.93 16.61
CA PHE A 116 -8.17 9.15 15.20
C PHE A 116 -7.71 8.01 14.28
N GLY A 117 -7.01 7.02 14.83
CA GLY A 117 -6.41 5.95 14.05
C GLY A 117 -6.28 4.65 14.85
N PHE A 118 -5.31 3.84 14.44
CA PHE A 118 -5.06 2.51 14.97
C PHE A 118 -3.63 2.38 15.50
N GLY A 119 -3.48 1.62 16.60
CA GLY A 119 -2.18 1.20 17.11
C GLY A 119 -1.56 2.17 18.12
N ARG A 120 -0.28 1.96 18.39
CA ARG A 120 0.40 2.53 19.57
C ARG A 120 0.60 4.05 19.50
N TRP A 121 0.62 4.62 18.30
CA TRP A 121 0.93 6.04 18.08
C TRP A 121 -0.27 6.96 18.15
N THR A 122 -1.48 6.42 18.31
CA THR A 122 -2.75 7.18 18.30
C THR A 122 -2.84 8.25 19.39
N ARG A 123 -2.19 8.04 20.54
CA ARG A 123 -2.08 9.03 21.62
C ARG A 123 -0.80 9.87 21.53
N HIS A 124 0.26 9.31 20.97
CA HIS A 124 1.57 9.97 20.88
C HIS A 124 1.55 11.10 19.85
N ILE A 125 0.97 10.85 18.68
CA ILE A 125 0.93 11.80 17.56
C ILE A 125 0.25 13.14 17.97
N PRO A 126 -0.95 13.16 18.58
CA PRO A 126 -1.57 14.42 18.97
C PRO A 126 -0.78 15.16 20.06
N ALA A 127 -0.12 14.41 20.96
CA ALA A 127 0.69 14.99 22.03
C ALA A 127 1.98 15.68 21.51
N HIS A 128 2.48 15.28 20.35
CA HIS A 128 3.70 15.82 19.72
C HIS A 128 3.38 16.54 18.40
N TRP A 129 2.17 17.10 18.26
CA TRP A 129 1.68 17.69 17.00
C TRP A 129 2.55 18.83 16.44
N SER A 130 3.23 19.56 17.32
CA SER A 130 4.14 20.64 16.95
C SER A 130 5.39 20.13 16.24
N GLU A 131 5.82 18.89 16.51
CA GLU A 131 7.01 18.30 15.92
C GLU A 131 6.76 17.84 14.48
N PRO A 132 7.68 18.07 13.53
CA PRO A 132 7.45 17.79 12.10
C PRO A 132 7.01 16.36 11.78
N THR A 133 7.53 15.40 12.53
CA THR A 133 7.29 13.96 12.40
C THR A 133 6.73 13.37 13.70
N PHE A 134 6.14 14.21 14.55
CA PHE A 134 5.55 13.82 15.83
C PHE A 134 6.52 13.14 16.81
N GLY A 135 7.83 13.40 16.71
CA GLY A 135 8.86 12.74 17.53
C GLY A 135 9.13 11.28 17.14
N LEU A 136 8.68 10.85 15.95
CA LEU A 136 8.73 9.45 15.51
C LEU A 136 9.84 9.16 14.49
N ASP A 137 10.86 10.01 14.37
CA ASP A 137 11.95 9.83 13.40
C ASP A 137 12.70 8.50 13.57
N ALA A 138 13.00 8.12 14.81
CA ALA A 138 13.68 6.86 15.11
C ALA A 138 12.79 5.62 14.88
N PRO A 139 11.57 5.53 15.45
CA PRO A 139 10.72 4.35 15.24
C PRO A 139 10.12 4.25 13.84
N LEU A 140 9.91 5.39 13.15
CA LEU A 140 9.29 5.49 11.83
C LEU A 140 10.13 6.39 10.90
N PRO A 141 11.34 5.96 10.50
CA PRO A 141 12.28 6.79 9.73
C PRO A 141 11.77 7.20 8.35
N TRP A 142 10.75 6.51 7.84
CA TRP A 142 10.08 6.84 6.59
C TRP A 142 9.21 8.11 6.67
N LEU A 143 8.87 8.60 7.86
CA LEU A 143 7.99 9.76 8.03
C LEU A 143 8.58 11.06 7.48
N ASN A 144 9.89 11.25 7.59
CA ASN A 144 10.55 12.46 7.11
C ASN A 144 10.35 12.64 5.59
N GLU A 145 10.56 11.57 4.85
CA GLU A 145 10.39 11.57 3.40
C GLU A 145 8.90 11.70 3.02
N ALA A 146 8.00 11.02 3.74
CA ALA A 146 6.55 11.17 3.51
C ALA A 146 6.06 12.61 3.74
N ARG A 147 6.57 13.28 4.78
CA ARG A 147 6.31 14.69 5.04
C ARG A 147 6.84 15.57 3.90
N HIS A 148 8.07 15.33 3.46
CA HIS A 148 8.69 16.10 2.37
C HIS A 148 7.88 16.01 1.06
N LEU A 149 7.44 14.80 0.69
CA LEU A 149 6.63 14.56 -0.49
C LEU A 149 5.25 15.23 -0.41
N LEU A 150 4.65 15.29 0.80
CA LEU A 150 3.43 16.07 1.02
C LEU A 150 3.67 17.57 0.85
N GLU A 151 4.75 18.12 1.41
CA GLU A 151 5.10 19.55 1.27
C GLU A 151 5.38 19.95 -0.19
N GLN A 152 5.89 19.02 -0.99
CA GLN A 152 6.11 19.21 -2.43
C GLN A 152 4.85 19.04 -3.27
N ASN A 153 3.70 18.66 -2.67
CA ASN A 153 2.50 18.26 -3.39
C ASN A 153 2.78 17.16 -4.44
N ASP A 154 3.61 16.17 -4.09
CA ASP A 154 3.92 15.00 -4.93
C ASP A 154 3.14 13.76 -4.45
N PRO A 155 1.86 13.59 -4.85
CA PRO A 155 1.05 12.45 -4.43
C PRO A 155 1.58 11.12 -4.97
N LEU A 156 2.19 11.11 -6.16
CA LEU A 156 2.73 9.90 -6.78
C LEU A 156 4.02 9.46 -6.09
N GLY A 157 4.91 10.39 -5.78
CA GLY A 157 6.10 10.14 -4.98
C GLY A 157 5.74 9.63 -3.59
N LEU A 158 4.77 10.25 -2.93
CA LEU A 158 4.24 9.79 -1.64
C LEU A 158 3.73 8.35 -1.74
N GLU A 159 2.89 8.04 -2.72
CA GLU A 159 2.36 6.69 -2.91
C GLU A 159 3.50 5.66 -3.10
N ARG A 160 4.46 5.96 -3.99
CA ARG A 160 5.62 5.09 -4.25
C ARG A 160 6.44 4.83 -2.99
N HIS A 161 6.72 5.87 -2.22
CA HIS A 161 7.47 5.78 -0.96
C HIS A 161 6.74 4.93 0.10
N LEU A 162 5.42 5.11 0.22
CA LEU A 162 4.61 4.30 1.13
C LEU A 162 4.54 2.84 0.69
N LEU A 163 4.38 2.56 -0.59
CA LEU A 163 4.40 1.20 -1.14
C LEU A 163 5.75 0.52 -0.91
N ASP A 164 6.87 1.21 -1.12
CA ASP A 164 8.21 0.69 -0.81
C ASP A 164 8.39 0.39 0.68
N THR A 165 7.98 1.32 1.54
CA THR A 165 8.03 1.15 3.00
C THR A 165 7.25 -0.09 3.44
N SER A 166 6.06 -0.29 2.87
CA SER A 166 5.19 -1.45 3.13
C SER A 166 5.83 -2.75 2.67
N HIS A 167 6.44 -2.73 1.50
CA HIS A 167 7.13 -3.87 0.94
C HIS A 167 8.35 -4.27 1.78
N ARG A 168 9.14 -3.30 2.25
CA ARG A 168 10.24 -3.55 3.20
C ARG A 168 9.74 -4.12 4.54
N GLN A 169 8.56 -3.74 5.00
CA GLN A 169 7.92 -4.40 6.16
C GLN A 169 7.56 -5.86 5.85
N LEU A 170 6.89 -6.13 4.73
CA LEU A 170 6.52 -7.48 4.30
C LEU A 170 7.75 -8.40 4.16
N LYS A 171 8.84 -7.90 3.55
CA LYS A 171 10.08 -8.65 3.40
C LYS A 171 10.68 -9.08 4.75
N ARG A 172 10.62 -8.21 5.76
CA ARG A 172 11.09 -8.53 7.13
C ARG A 172 10.26 -9.61 7.79
N TYR A 173 8.93 -9.58 7.61
CA TYR A 173 8.05 -10.64 8.09
C TYR A 173 8.30 -11.96 7.34
N GLY A 174 8.41 -11.90 6.00
CA GLY A 174 8.58 -13.08 5.16
C GLY A 174 9.88 -13.83 5.39
N ALA A 175 10.95 -13.16 5.85
CA ALA A 175 12.24 -13.79 6.13
C ALA A 175 12.19 -14.93 7.18
N ARG A 176 11.11 -15.02 7.97
CA ARG A 176 10.93 -16.05 9.01
C ARG A 176 10.02 -17.21 8.57
N HIS A 177 9.45 -17.12 7.38
CA HIS A 177 8.37 -18.00 6.91
C HIS A 177 8.76 -18.58 5.54
N HIS A 178 8.74 -19.91 5.43
CA HIS A 178 9.24 -20.60 4.24
C HIS A 178 8.16 -21.46 3.58
N PHE A 179 7.48 -22.31 4.34
CA PHE A 179 6.51 -23.29 3.82
C PHE A 179 5.27 -23.39 4.73
N ASP A 180 4.73 -22.24 5.09
CA ASP A 180 3.55 -22.09 5.94
C ASP A 180 2.54 -21.13 5.30
N PHE A 181 1.40 -20.97 5.94
CA PHE A 181 0.37 -20.06 5.46
C PHE A 181 0.85 -18.60 5.44
N GLU A 182 1.62 -18.18 6.44
CA GLU A 182 2.14 -16.82 6.52
C GLU A 182 3.04 -16.48 5.33
N ALA A 183 3.87 -17.41 4.87
CA ALA A 183 4.65 -17.23 3.64
C ALA A 183 3.76 -16.95 2.43
N VAL A 184 2.66 -17.70 2.29
CA VAL A 184 1.68 -17.51 1.19
C VAL A 184 0.98 -16.17 1.32
N ALA A 185 0.50 -15.81 2.51
CA ALA A 185 -0.19 -14.55 2.75
C ALA A 185 0.74 -13.36 2.47
N ILE A 186 1.99 -13.40 2.93
CA ILE A 186 3.00 -12.35 2.68
C ILE A 186 3.32 -12.25 1.19
N TYR A 187 3.40 -13.37 0.47
CA TYR A 187 3.57 -13.38 -0.97
C TYR A 187 2.41 -12.65 -1.67
N VAL A 188 1.16 -12.97 -1.31
CA VAL A 188 -0.03 -12.34 -1.91
C VAL A 188 -0.09 -10.85 -1.60
N LEU A 189 0.17 -10.45 -0.36
CA LEU A 189 0.23 -9.02 0.01
C LEU A 189 1.34 -8.28 -0.73
N THR A 190 2.47 -8.93 -0.98
CA THR A 190 3.56 -8.39 -1.79
C THR A 190 3.14 -8.26 -3.26
N TRP A 191 2.46 -9.27 -3.80
CA TRP A 191 1.87 -9.22 -5.14
C TRP A 191 0.91 -8.03 -5.28
N ASN A 192 0.04 -7.76 -4.28
CA ASN A 192 -0.87 -6.62 -4.28
C ASN A 192 -0.14 -5.26 -4.24
N ILE A 193 1.11 -5.19 -3.76
CA ILE A 193 1.93 -3.97 -3.86
C ILE A 193 2.42 -3.78 -5.30
N PHE A 194 2.95 -4.84 -5.92
CA PHE A 194 3.45 -4.77 -7.29
C PHE A 194 2.34 -4.52 -8.31
N ASP A 195 1.17 -5.12 -8.10
CA ASP A 195 -0.01 -4.85 -8.91
C ASP A 195 -0.36 -3.35 -8.85
N ARG A 196 -0.36 -2.74 -7.67
CA ARG A 196 -0.57 -1.28 -7.55
C ARG A 196 0.53 -0.46 -8.22
N TRP A 197 1.80 -0.81 -8.06
CA TRP A 197 2.88 -0.12 -8.79
C TRP A 197 2.71 -0.17 -10.30
N ALA A 198 2.26 -1.30 -10.85
CA ALA A 198 1.98 -1.42 -12.27
C ALA A 198 0.88 -0.45 -12.72
N HIS A 199 -0.19 -0.33 -11.94
CA HIS A 199 -1.30 0.59 -12.22
C HIS A 199 -0.89 2.06 -12.09
N SER A 200 -0.24 2.48 -10.99
CA SER A 200 0.22 3.87 -10.82
C SER A 200 1.21 4.28 -11.92
N ASN A 201 2.04 3.36 -12.41
CA ASN A 201 2.96 3.64 -13.52
C ASN A 201 2.23 3.80 -14.87
N ALA A 202 1.14 3.05 -15.09
CA ALA A 202 0.32 3.16 -16.28
C ALA A 202 -0.44 4.50 -16.33
N GLU A 203 -1.05 4.92 -15.21
CA GLU A 203 -1.70 6.23 -15.08
C GLU A 203 -0.71 7.36 -15.31
N ALA A 204 0.45 7.32 -14.64
CA ALA A 204 1.49 8.32 -14.83
C ALA A 204 2.04 8.34 -16.27
N ALA A 205 2.04 7.20 -16.97
CA ALA A 205 2.43 7.14 -18.39
C ALA A 205 1.36 7.77 -19.28
N ALA A 206 0.08 7.57 -18.99
CA ALA A 206 -1.03 8.21 -19.69
C ALA A 206 -1.01 9.74 -19.53
N GLU A 207 -0.84 10.25 -18.31
CA GLU A 207 -0.73 11.71 -18.06
C GLU A 207 0.45 12.34 -18.82
N ARG A 208 1.63 11.70 -18.79
CA ARG A 208 2.79 12.18 -19.56
C ARG A 208 2.52 12.18 -21.06
N PHE A 209 1.81 11.17 -21.56
CA PHE A 209 1.44 11.10 -22.97
C PHE A 209 0.46 12.23 -23.34
N GLU A 210 -0.54 12.52 -22.51
CA GLU A 210 -1.49 13.62 -22.73
C GLU A 210 -0.80 14.98 -22.75
N VAL A 211 0.12 15.24 -21.82
CA VAL A 211 0.92 16.48 -21.81
C VAL A 211 1.74 16.61 -23.09
N LEU A 212 2.42 15.54 -23.52
CA LEU A 212 3.19 15.54 -24.77
C LEU A 212 2.29 15.74 -26.00
N ALA A 213 1.10 15.14 -26.02
CA ALA A 213 0.13 15.30 -27.09
C ALA A 213 -0.41 16.74 -27.16
N GLN A 214 -0.73 17.35 -26.02
CA GLN A 214 -1.16 18.75 -25.93
C GLN A 214 -0.05 19.70 -26.36
N GLN A 215 1.19 19.47 -25.95
CA GLN A 215 2.35 20.25 -26.37
C GLN A 215 2.57 20.15 -27.89
N ALA A 216 2.45 18.96 -28.46
CA ALA A 216 2.53 18.78 -29.91
C ALA A 216 1.40 19.51 -30.65
N MET A 217 0.15 19.38 -30.18
CA MET A 217 -1.00 20.05 -30.79
C MET A 217 -0.91 21.58 -30.69
N ALA A 218 -0.43 22.13 -29.57
CA ALA A 218 -0.18 23.56 -29.42
C ALA A 218 0.92 24.05 -30.37
N ALA A 219 2.01 23.30 -30.51
CA ALA A 219 3.07 23.61 -31.47
C ALA A 219 2.57 23.59 -32.93
N PHE A 220 1.61 22.74 -33.29
CA PHE A 220 0.96 22.78 -34.61
C PHE A 220 -0.05 23.92 -34.79
N GLY A 221 -0.64 24.43 -33.70
CA GLY A 221 -1.54 25.59 -33.72
C GLY A 221 -0.81 26.89 -34.01
N ASP A 222 0.39 27.07 -33.46
CA ASP A 222 1.22 28.28 -33.68
C ASP A 222 1.78 28.36 -35.11
N ILE A 223 2.01 27.22 -35.78
CA ILE A 223 2.52 27.19 -37.17
C ILE A 223 1.45 27.68 -38.18
N ASN A 224 0.16 27.64 -37.84
CA ASN A 224 -0.93 28.04 -38.75
C ASN A 224 -1.31 29.52 -38.69
N LEU A 225 -0.69 30.33 -37.82
CA LEU A 225 -0.99 31.77 -37.69
C LEU A 225 0.00 32.70 -38.43
N GLU A 226 1.13 32.18 -38.93
CA GLU A 226 2.09 32.97 -39.75
C GLU A 226 1.80 32.91 -41.27
N GLY A 227 0.72 32.24 -41.68
CA GLY A 227 0.45 31.90 -43.09
C GLY A 227 -0.64 32.70 -43.82
N THR A 228 -1.15 33.81 -43.27
CA THR A 228 -2.18 34.61 -43.97
C THR A 228 -2.01 36.12 -43.75
N HIS A 229 -1.26 36.77 -44.63
CA HIS A 229 -1.51 38.15 -45.01
C HIS A 229 -1.34 38.29 -46.54
N PRO A 230 -2.37 38.75 -47.27
CA PRO A 230 -2.28 39.09 -48.69
C PRO A 230 -1.48 40.37 -48.93
#